data_AF-A0A2W7S138-F1
#
_entry.id   AF-A0A2W7S138-F1
#
_cell.length_a   1.000
_cell.length_b   1.000
_cell.length_c   1.000
_cell.angle_alpha   90.00
_cell.angle_beta   90.00
_cell.angle_gamma   90.00
#
_symmetry.space_group_name_H-M   'P 1'
#
loop_
_entity.id
_entity.type
_entity.pdbx_description
1 polymer ?
#
loop_
_entity_poly.entity_id
_entity_poly.type
_entity_poly.pdbx_seq_one_letter_code
_entity_poly.pdbx_strand_id
1 'polypeptide(L)' 'MEVLRSAILDMLRRKKDECFTSSDVVQQMYPEDWEQFLEEVNAEAMELYREGLITIQIAKTDTEDSLKISSPKNL' A
#
# COMPACT_ATOMS: atom_id res chain seq x y z
N MET A 1 3.11 -3.56 -11.75
CA MET A 1 3.12 -2.36 -12.62
C MET A 1 4.04 -1.31 -11.98
N GLU A 2 5.05 -0.79 -12.69
CA GLU A 2 6.09 0.07 -12.08
C GLU A 2 5.54 1.35 -11.42
N VAL A 3 4.39 1.86 -11.92
CA VAL A 3 3.76 3.08 -11.40
C VAL A 3 3.18 2.88 -10.00
N LEU A 4 2.44 1.78 -9.77
CA LEU A 4 1.86 1.46 -8.46
C LEU A 4 2.94 1.24 -7.40
N ARG A 5 3.98 0.50 -7.78
CA ARG A 5 5.15 0.27 -6.94
C ARG A 5 5.81 1.59 -6.51
N SER A 6 6.03 2.47 -7.47
CA SER A 6 6.64 3.78 -7.22
C SER A 6 5.76 4.64 -6.32
N ALA A 7 4.44 4.59 -6.48
CA ALA A 7 3.50 5.33 -5.65
C ALA A 7 3.49 4.84 -4.19
N ILE A 8 3.51 3.53 -3.95
CA ILE A 8 3.59 2.95 -2.61
C ILE A 8 4.89 3.40 -1.91
N LEU A 9 6.03 3.34 -2.61
CA LEU A 9 7.33 3.73 -2.07
C LEU A 9 7.45 5.25 -1.86
N ASP A 10 6.90 6.07 -2.76
CA ASP A 10 6.86 7.51 -2.59
C ASP A 10 6.02 7.92 -1.39
N MET A 11 4.88 7.25 -1.18
CA MET A 11 4.01 7.47 -0.04
C MET A 11 4.68 7.08 1.28
N LEU A 12 5.44 5.98 1.32
CA LEU A 12 6.30 5.62 2.46
C LEU A 12 7.30 6.73 2.78
N ARG A 13 7.95 7.28 1.75
CA ARG A 13 8.92 8.37 1.91
C ARG A 13 8.28 9.64 2.48
N ARG A 14 7.06 9.96 2.07
CA ARG A 14 6.32 11.13 2.56
C ARG A 14 5.85 10.96 4.01
N LYS A 15 5.38 9.76 4.36
CA LYS A 15 4.77 9.47 5.67
C LYS A 15 5.75 9.16 6.80
N LYS A 16 7.07 9.10 6.55
CA LYS A 16 8.16 9.03 7.56
C LYS A 16 7.81 8.12 8.76
N ASP A 17 7.51 6.84 8.49
CA ASP A 17 7.13 5.79 9.45
C ASP A 17 5.68 5.73 9.93
N GLU A 18 4.80 6.62 9.45
CA GLU A 18 3.36 6.41 9.62
C GLU A 18 2.84 5.27 8.72
N CYS A 19 1.92 4.48 9.26
CA CYS A 19 1.20 3.48 8.47
C CYS A 19 0.16 4.16 7.57
N PHE A 20 -0.13 3.56 6.43
CA PHE A 20 -1.22 3.96 5.54
C PHE A 20 -1.89 2.75 4.93
N THR A 21 -2.99 2.94 4.19
CA THR A 21 -3.70 1.84 3.54
C THR A 21 -3.42 1.79 2.04
N SER A 22 -3.55 0.62 1.42
CA SER A 22 -3.50 0.51 -0.05
C SER A 22 -4.58 1.37 -0.72
N SER A 23 -5.74 1.55 -0.08
CA SER A 23 -6.79 2.47 -0.54
C SER A 23 -6.34 3.93 -0.60
N ASP A 24 -5.57 4.41 0.39
CA ASP A 24 -5.02 5.78 0.36
C ASP A 24 -4.11 6.00 -0.85
N VAL A 25 -3.29 5.01 -1.21
CA VAL A 25 -2.36 5.08 -2.35
C VAL A 25 -3.14 5.26 -3.65
N VAL A 26 -4.15 4.43 -3.86
CA VAL A 26 -4.92 4.42 -5.10
C VAL A 26 -5.85 5.63 -5.19
N GLN A 27 -6.43 6.10 -4.08
CA GLN A 27 -7.21 7.33 -4.07
C GLN A 27 -6.37 8.57 -4.39
N GLN A 28 -5.10 8.59 -4.00
CA GLN A 28 -4.19 9.69 -4.36
C GLN A 28 -3.89 9.73 -5.87
N MET A 29 -3.88 8.57 -6.53
CA MET A 29 -3.58 8.47 -7.96
C MET A 29 -4.82 8.58 -8.86
N TYR A 30 -5.91 7.93 -8.47
CA TYR A 30 -7.13 7.75 -9.25
C TYR A 30 -8.36 7.98 -8.37
N PRO A 31 -8.64 9.24 -7.96
CA PRO A 31 -9.71 9.53 -7.01
C PRO A 31 -11.12 9.13 -7.49
N GLU A 32 -11.34 8.97 -8.79
CA GLU A 32 -12.65 8.60 -9.37
C GLU A 32 -12.85 7.08 -9.51
N ASP A 33 -11.80 6.32 -9.86
CA ASP A 33 -11.89 4.89 -10.20
C ASP A 33 -11.12 3.97 -9.21
N TRP A 34 -10.82 4.48 -8.01
CA TRP A 34 -9.89 3.85 -7.07
C TRP A 34 -10.25 2.40 -6.68
N GLU A 35 -11.54 2.05 -6.60
CA GLU A 35 -11.98 0.69 -6.25
C GLU A 35 -11.52 -0.36 -7.27
N GLN A 36 -11.45 0.00 -8.56
CA GLN A 36 -11.06 -0.93 -9.62
C GLN A 36 -9.58 -1.31 -9.55
N PHE A 37 -8.76 -0.42 -9.00
CA PHE A 37 -7.30 -0.60 -8.92
C PHE A 37 -6.83 -1.10 -7.55
N LEU A 38 -7.74 -1.26 -6.58
CA LEU A 38 -7.38 -1.69 -5.22
C LEU A 38 -6.77 -3.10 -5.21
N GLU A 39 -7.31 -4.02 -6.02
CA GLU A 39 -6.78 -5.39 -6.16
C GLU A 39 -5.35 -5.38 -6.73
N GLU A 40 -5.09 -4.55 -7.74
CA GLU A 40 -3.75 -4.41 -8.32
C GLU A 40 -2.76 -3.80 -7.33
N VAL A 41 -3.17 -2.79 -6.58
CA VAL A 41 -2.33 -2.16 -5.54
C VAL A 41 -2.03 -3.16 -4.43
N ASN A 42 -3.01 -3.98 -4.04
CA ASN A 42 -2.81 -5.03 -3.05
C ASN A 42 -1.82 -6.10 -3.53
N ALA A 43 -1.94 -6.53 -4.78
CA ALA A 43 -1.01 -7.48 -5.38
C ALA A 43 0.42 -6.92 -5.37
N GLU A 44 0.61 -5.67 -5.81
CA GLU A 44 1.92 -5.02 -5.83
C GLU A 44 2.48 -4.78 -4.42
N ALA A 45 1.64 -4.38 -3.46
CA ALA A 45 2.03 -4.26 -2.06
C ALA A 45 2.48 -5.62 -1.49
N MET A 46 1.78 -6.70 -1.83
CA MET A 46 2.15 -8.04 -1.37
C MET A 46 3.49 -8.50 -1.95
N GLU A 47 3.80 -8.16 -3.21
CA GLU A 47 5.12 -8.39 -3.80
C GLU A 47 6.21 -7.58 -3.07
N LEU A 48 5.98 -6.29 -2.81
CA LEU A 48 6.90 -5.46 -2.03
C LEU A 48 7.13 -6.01 -0.60
N TYR A 49 6.10 -6.60 0.00
CA TYR A 49 6.20 -7.27 1.30
C TYR A 49 7.05 -8.54 1.22
N ARG A 50 6.86 -9.36 0.18
CA ARG A 50 7.67 -10.56 -0.08
C ARG A 50 9.15 -10.22 -0.33
N GLU A 51 9.41 -9.08 -0.95
CA GLU A 51 10.76 -8.53 -1.14
C GLU A 51 11.37 -7.93 0.14
N GLY A 52 10.59 -7.80 1.22
CA GLY A 52 11.05 -7.21 2.49
C GLY A 52 11.22 -5.69 2.46
N LEU A 53 10.67 -5.02 1.43
CA LEU A 53 10.76 -3.57 1.26
C LEU A 53 9.71 -2.81 2.07
N ILE A 54 8.62 -3.48 2.46
CA ILE A 54 7.54 -2.92 3.28
C ILE A 54 7.07 -3.94 4.31
N THR A 55 6.30 -3.51 5.28
CA THR A 55 5.55 -4.38 6.20
C THR A 55 4.05 -4.21 5.97
N ILE A 56 3.32 -5.32 5.93
CA ILE A 56 1.87 -5.33 5.84
C ILE A 56 1.29 -5.83 7.15
N GLN A 57 0.34 -5.08 7.72
CA GLN A 57 -0.47 -5.48 8.86
C GLN A 57 -1.87 -5.83 8.36
N ILE A 58 -2.22 -7.11 8.40
CA ILE A 58 -3.58 -7.56 8.10
C ILE A 58 -4.42 -7.28 9.35
N ALA A 59 -4.92 -6.05 9.48
CA ALA A 59 -5.96 -5.76 10.45
C ALA A 59 -7.25 -6.35 9.88
N LYS A 60 -7.80 -7.38 10.54
CA LYS A 60 -9.16 -7.85 10.27
C LYS A 60 -10.13 -6.75 10.71
N THR A 61 -10.36 -5.78 9.85
CA THR A 61 -11.46 -4.82 9.97
C THR A 61 -12.46 -5.15 8.88
N ASP A 62 -13.75 -5.02 9.17
CA ASP A 62 -14.89 -5.35 8.28
C ASP A 62 -14.97 -4.51 6.97
N THR A 63 -13.87 -3.88 6.57
CA THR A 63 -13.68 -3.16 5.30
C THR A 63 -12.71 -4.00 4.46
N GLU A 64 -13.28 -4.84 3.59
CA GLU A 64 -12.73 -6.13 3.18
C GLU A 64 -11.40 -6.14 2.41
N ASP A 65 -10.95 -5.03 1.82
CA ASP A 65 -9.90 -5.14 0.79
C ASP A 65 -8.67 -4.24 0.98
N SER A 66 -8.59 -3.39 2.00
CA SER A 66 -7.42 -2.49 2.14
C SER A 66 -6.33 -3.07 3.04
N LEU A 67 -5.08 -3.08 2.57
CA LEU A 67 -3.91 -3.53 3.31
C LEU A 67 -3.25 -2.37 4.04
N LYS A 68 -2.96 -2.53 5.33
CA LYS A 68 -2.21 -1.53 6.10
C LYS A 68 -0.72 -1.71 5.87
N ILE A 69 -0.08 -0.73 5.24
CA ILE A 69 1.31 -0.70 4.83
C ILE A 69 2.12 0.21 5.77
N SER A 70 3.34 -0.20 6.10
CA SER A 70 4.32 0.61 6.84
C SER A 70 5.75 0.32 6.37
N SER A 71 6.69 1.19 6.78
CA SER A 71 8.12 0.93 6.60
C SER A 71 8.51 -0.45 7.16
N PRO A 72 9.47 -1.15 6.53
CA PRO A 72 9.98 -2.40 7.07
C PRO A 72 10.71 -2.10 8.38
N LYS A 73 10.26 -2.70 9.48
CA LYS A 73 10.95 -2.61 10.76
C LYS A 73 12.21 -3.47 10.72
N ASN A 74 13.27 -2.96 10.08
CA ASN A 74 14.62 -3.49 10.22
C ASN A 74 15.46 -2.47 11.00
N LEU A 75 15.55 -2.68 12.31
CA LEU A 75 16.67 -2.30 13.18
C LEU A 75 16.73 -3.29 14.35
#